data_AF-A0A1J5R006-F1
#
_entry.id   AF-A0A1J5R006-F1
#
_cell.length_a   1.000
_cell.length_b   1.000
_cell.length_c   1.000
_cell.angle_alpha   90.00
_cell.angle_beta   90.00
_cell.angle_gamma   90.00
#
_symmetry.space_group_name_H-M   'P 1'
#
loop_
_entity.id
_entity.type
_entity.pdbx_description
1 polymer ?
#
loop_
_entity_poly.entity_id
_entity_poly.type
_entity_poly.pdbx_seq_one_letter_code
_entity_poly.pdbx_strand_id
1 'polypeptide(L)'
;MTGTNDENANHPQSEQIDMAGFAMTTTVPPAAANEFLTVFSRPEIRDICYSNQKLVLDGYTYIGCRFDHCTLDASSFNYDLIGCVIDPTTVISYGAPVSNIIQLFDIYYPWANQHLPAFFVPLQNRDGSILLWFIGKEY
;
A
#
# COMPACT_ATOMS: atom_id res chain seq x y z
N MET A 1 -30.89 -54.13 -6.11
CA MET A 1 -31.54 -54.60 -4.88
C MET A 1 -30.52 -55.40 -4.10
N THR A 2 -30.56 -55.33 -2.76
CA THR A 2 -29.55 -55.69 -1.74
C THR A 2 -28.46 -54.61 -1.60
N GLY A 3 -28.41 -53.74 -0.56
CA GLY A 3 -28.81 -53.89 0.85
C GLY A 3 -27.82 -54.84 1.53
N THR A 4 -27.13 -54.57 2.63
CA THR A 4 -27.11 -53.54 3.68
C THR A 4 -25.75 -53.72 4.37
N ASN A 5 -25.06 -52.66 4.78
CA ASN A 5 -23.89 -52.80 5.66
C ASN A 5 -24.21 -52.18 7.02
N ASP A 6 -24.00 -53.04 8.01
CA ASP A 6 -24.29 -52.89 9.42
C ASP A 6 -23.31 -51.93 10.14
N GLU A 7 -23.88 -51.17 11.07
CA GLU A 7 -23.52 -51.12 12.49
C GLU A 7 -22.03 -51.12 12.88
N ASN A 8 -21.54 -49.96 13.34
CA ASN A 8 -20.65 -49.96 14.50
C ASN A 8 -20.77 -48.63 15.28
N ALA A 9 -21.49 -48.69 16.39
CA ALA A 9 -21.57 -47.63 17.38
C ALA A 9 -20.31 -47.70 18.26
N ASN A 10 -19.53 -46.62 18.30
CA ASN A 10 -18.49 -46.47 19.31
C ASN A 10 -18.67 -45.13 20.03
N HIS A 11 -19.00 -45.25 21.30
CA HIS A 11 -19.32 -44.20 22.24
C HIS A 11 -18.10 -43.98 23.15
N PRO A 12 -17.45 -42.82 23.15
CA PRO A 12 -16.50 -42.48 24.21
C PRO A 12 -17.21 -41.72 25.32
N GLN A 13 -16.98 -42.20 26.54
CA GLN A 13 -17.51 -41.73 27.81
C GLN A 13 -17.11 -40.28 28.12
N SER A 14 -18.04 -39.62 28.81
CA SER A 14 -17.92 -38.32 29.48
C SER A 14 -16.80 -38.28 30.51
N GLU A 15 -15.87 -37.32 30.38
CA GLU A 15 -15.04 -36.84 31.48
C GLU A 15 -15.67 -35.55 32.03
N GLN A 16 -16.19 -35.62 33.25
CA GLN A 16 -16.64 -34.46 34.03
C GLN A 16 -15.41 -33.72 34.55
N ILE A 17 -15.24 -32.46 34.15
CA ILE A 17 -14.23 -31.56 34.72
C ILE A 17 -14.95 -30.65 35.72
N ASP A 18 -14.60 -30.78 36.99
CA ASP A 18 -15.07 -29.98 38.13
C ASP A 18 -14.80 -28.48 37.90
N MET A 19 -15.87 -27.70 37.80
CA MET A 19 -15.83 -26.23 37.73
C MET A 19 -15.98 -25.61 39.13
N ALA A 20 -14.98 -25.80 39.99
CA ALA A 20 -14.93 -25.10 41.27
C ALA A 20 -13.53 -24.56 41.57
N GLY A 21 -13.37 -23.24 41.37
CA GLY A 21 -12.36 -22.47 42.09
C GLY A 21 -11.27 -21.86 41.20
N PHE A 22 -11.56 -20.71 40.59
CA PHE A 22 -10.58 -19.64 40.42
C PHE A 22 -11.31 -18.31 40.13
N ALA A 23 -11.87 -17.70 41.18
CA ALA A 23 -12.27 -16.31 41.12
C ALA A 23 -11.00 -15.45 41.22
N MET A 24 -10.30 -15.24 40.09
CA MET A 24 -9.36 -14.13 39.99
C MET A 24 -10.17 -12.85 39.79
N THR A 25 -10.24 -12.03 40.84
CA THR A 25 -10.68 -10.64 40.74
C THR A 25 -9.67 -9.90 39.86
N THR A 26 -9.91 -9.86 38.55
CA THR A 26 -9.12 -9.05 37.63
C THR A 26 -9.68 -7.63 37.69
N THR A 27 -9.06 -6.77 38.48
CA THR A 27 -9.22 -5.32 38.34
C THR A 27 -8.56 -4.91 37.03
N VAL A 28 -9.32 -4.92 35.94
CA VAL A 28 -8.86 -4.39 34.65
C VAL A 28 -8.70 -2.88 34.77
N PRO A 29 -7.48 -2.31 34.63
CA PRO A 29 -7.33 -0.87 34.53
C PRO A 29 -7.97 -0.39 33.20
N PRO A 30 -8.82 0.65 33.23
CA PRO A 30 -9.48 1.16 32.02
C PRO A 30 -8.50 2.02 31.21
N ALA A 31 -7.49 1.42 30.57
CA ALA A 31 -6.55 2.18 29.72
C ALA A 31 -5.70 1.36 28.73
N ALA A 32 -6.10 0.14 28.32
CA ALA A 32 -5.26 -0.68 27.42
C ALA A 32 -6.01 -1.37 26.28
N ALA A 33 -7.10 -0.77 25.79
CA ALA A 33 -7.72 -1.18 24.55
C ALA A 33 -7.36 -0.17 23.46
N ASN A 34 -6.16 -0.28 22.85
CA ASN A 34 -5.81 0.30 21.54
C ASN A 34 -4.38 -0.02 21.02
N GLU A 35 -3.63 -0.94 21.63
CA GLU A 35 -2.24 -1.24 21.19
C GLU A 35 -2.14 -2.36 20.14
N PHE A 36 -3.26 -2.90 19.64
CA PHE A 36 -3.25 -4.07 18.73
C PHE A 36 -3.45 -3.72 17.23
N LEU A 37 -3.60 -2.44 16.88
CA LEU A 37 -3.87 -1.98 15.50
C LEU A 37 -2.71 -1.24 14.82
N THR A 38 -1.56 -1.10 15.47
CA THR A 38 -0.39 -0.39 14.92
C THR A 38 0.55 -1.28 14.10
N VAL A 39 0.33 -2.60 14.05
CA VAL A 39 1.19 -3.55 13.32
C VAL A 39 0.96 -3.51 11.80
N PHE A 40 -0.16 -2.95 11.34
CA PHE A 40 -0.50 -2.89 9.91
C PHE A 40 -0.32 -1.51 9.28
N SER A 41 0.11 -0.50 10.05
CA SER A 41 0.36 0.84 9.50
C SER A 41 1.77 0.92 8.91
N ARG A 42 1.87 1.44 7.67
CA ARG A 42 3.17 1.78 7.08
C ARG A 42 3.88 2.81 7.96
N PRO A 43 5.22 2.69 8.14
CA PRO A 43 5.99 3.71 8.83
C PRO A 43 5.82 5.08 8.16
N GLU A 44 5.67 6.11 9.00
CA GLU A 44 5.46 7.48 8.54
C GLU A 44 6.75 8.29 8.59
N ILE A 45 6.97 9.10 7.56
CA ILE A 45 8.06 10.06 7.47
C ILE A 45 7.44 11.45 7.36
N ARG A 46 7.72 12.35 8.31
CA ARG A 46 7.03 13.63 8.47
C ARG A 46 7.97 14.82 8.33
N ASP A 47 7.52 15.85 7.62
CA ASP A 47 8.12 17.20 7.56
C ASP A 47 9.59 17.24 7.12
N ILE A 48 10.00 16.32 6.25
CA ILE A 48 11.37 16.24 5.73
C ILE A 48 11.50 16.94 4.37
N CYS A 49 12.59 17.70 4.21
CA CYS A 49 13.02 18.25 2.93
C CYS A 49 14.21 17.43 2.39
N TYR A 50 14.05 16.86 1.21
CA TYR A 50 15.09 16.17 0.46
C TYR A 50 15.57 17.07 -0.67
N SER A 51 16.90 17.18 -0.83
CA SER A 51 17.50 17.99 -1.89
C SER A 51 18.63 17.24 -2.57
N ASN A 52 18.63 17.20 -3.91
CA ASN A 52 19.68 16.58 -4.74
C ASN A 52 19.95 15.11 -4.39
N GLN A 53 18.91 14.36 -3.99
CA GLN A 53 19.03 12.97 -3.57
C GLN A 53 18.29 12.03 -4.51
N LYS A 54 18.81 10.80 -4.62
CA LYS A 54 18.08 9.69 -5.22
C LYS A 54 17.39 8.90 -4.11
N LEU A 55 16.06 8.82 -4.13
CA LEU A 55 15.24 8.13 -3.15
C LEU A 55 14.45 7.02 -3.80
N VAL A 56 14.32 5.87 -3.14
CA VAL A 56 13.39 4.82 -3.55
C VAL A 56 12.12 4.97 -2.71
N LEU A 57 10.98 5.12 -3.39
CA LEU A 57 9.68 5.23 -2.73
C LEU A 57 9.10 3.83 -2.55
N ASP A 58 9.27 3.25 -1.36
CA ASP A 58 8.73 1.92 -1.04
C ASP A 58 8.49 1.75 0.46
N GLY A 59 7.30 1.29 0.84
CA GLY A 59 6.96 0.90 2.20
C GLY A 59 6.67 2.04 3.19
N TYR A 60 6.68 3.31 2.77
CA TYR A 60 6.52 4.47 3.66
C TYR A 60 5.34 5.36 3.28
N THR A 61 4.77 6.03 4.28
CA THR A 61 3.85 7.14 4.11
C THR A 61 4.60 8.44 4.40
N TYR A 62 4.86 9.24 3.37
CA TYR A 62 5.52 10.54 3.50
C TYR A 62 4.47 11.64 3.69
N ILE A 63 4.62 12.47 4.71
CA ILE A 63 3.63 13.49 5.10
C ILE A 63 4.33 14.84 5.24
N GLY A 64 3.82 15.87 4.56
CA GLY A 64 4.35 17.23 4.66
C GLY A 64 5.79 17.39 4.14
N CYS A 65 6.20 16.53 3.21
CA CYS A 65 7.57 16.48 2.73
C CYS A 65 7.83 17.39 1.52
N ARG A 66 9.10 17.71 1.26
CA ARG A 66 9.50 18.48 0.08
C ARG A 66 10.64 17.77 -0.65
N PHE A 67 10.55 17.67 -1.97
CA PHE A 67 11.60 17.10 -2.81
C PHE A 67 12.09 18.13 -3.82
N ASP A 68 13.31 18.62 -3.65
CA ASP A 68 13.94 19.63 -4.50
C ASP A 68 15.09 19.01 -5.32
N HIS A 69 14.97 19.02 -6.66
CA HIS A 69 15.98 18.47 -7.55
C HIS A 69 16.34 17.00 -7.25
N CYS A 70 15.36 16.20 -6.85
CA CYS A 70 15.56 14.81 -6.47
C CYS A 70 15.36 13.86 -7.65
N THR A 71 15.78 12.62 -7.50
CA THR A 71 15.36 11.51 -8.36
C THR A 71 14.58 10.51 -7.50
N LEU A 72 13.28 10.38 -7.75
CA LEU A 72 12.40 9.49 -7.01
C LEU A 72 12.19 8.20 -7.81
N ASP A 73 12.60 7.06 -7.27
CA ASP A 73 12.45 5.74 -7.88
C ASP A 73 11.17 5.08 -7.32
N ALA A 74 10.08 5.21 -8.08
CA ALA A 74 8.78 4.63 -7.79
C ALA A 74 8.69 3.22 -8.39
N SER A 75 9.35 2.27 -7.74
CA SER A 75 9.42 0.87 -8.18
C SER A 75 8.24 0.00 -7.69
N SER A 76 7.55 0.44 -6.64
CA SER A 76 6.39 -0.24 -6.07
C SER A 76 5.17 0.70 -5.98
N PHE A 77 4.02 0.18 -5.58
CA PHE A 77 2.84 0.97 -5.21
C PHE A 77 2.66 1.06 -3.69
N ASN A 78 3.68 0.64 -2.93
CA ASN A 78 3.57 0.52 -1.48
C ASN A 78 4.01 1.79 -0.75
N TYR A 79 3.74 2.97 -1.30
CA TYR A 79 4.05 4.25 -0.68
C TYR A 79 2.88 5.22 -0.81
N ASP A 80 2.82 6.20 0.10
CA ASP A 80 1.87 7.32 0.02
C ASP A 80 2.63 8.64 0.14
N LEU A 81 2.21 9.65 -0.62
CA LEU A 81 2.69 11.03 -0.50
C LEU A 81 1.51 11.91 -0.10
N ILE A 82 1.51 12.44 1.12
CA ILE A 82 0.40 13.22 1.71
C ILE A 82 0.88 14.64 1.95
N GLY A 83 0.35 15.60 1.20
CA GLY A 83 0.72 17.01 1.35
C GLY A 83 2.19 17.30 1.07
N CYS A 84 2.83 16.48 0.23
CA CYS A 84 4.21 16.70 -0.17
C CYS A 84 4.32 17.61 -1.40
N VAL A 85 5.37 18.42 -1.45
CA VAL A 85 5.72 19.28 -2.58
C VAL A 85 6.84 18.63 -3.39
N ILE A 86 6.60 18.42 -4.68
CA ILE A 86 7.60 17.90 -5.62
C ILE A 86 7.99 19.06 -6.53
N ASP A 87 9.24 19.50 -6.45
CA ASP A 87 9.79 20.53 -7.30
C ASP A 87 9.77 20.12 -8.79
N PRO A 88 9.55 21.05 -9.74
CA PRO A 88 9.50 20.72 -11.16
C PRO A 88 10.79 20.10 -11.73
N THR A 89 11.93 20.29 -11.07
CA THR A 89 13.20 19.69 -11.47
C THR A 89 13.42 18.28 -10.90
N THR A 90 12.54 17.82 -10.01
CA THR A 90 12.57 16.45 -9.48
C THR A 90 12.08 15.47 -10.53
N VAL A 91 12.87 14.43 -10.79
CA VAL A 91 12.56 13.40 -11.78
C VAL A 91 11.98 12.17 -11.07
N ILE A 92 10.85 11.66 -11.54
CA ILE A 92 10.27 10.41 -11.04
C ILE A 92 10.55 9.29 -12.06
N SER A 93 11.34 8.31 -11.65
CA SER A 93 11.62 7.09 -12.39
C SER A 93 10.66 6.00 -11.94
N TYR A 94 9.87 5.44 -12.86
CA TYR A 94 8.95 4.35 -12.55
C TYR A 94 9.58 2.99 -12.87
N GLY A 95 9.45 2.05 -11.93
CA GLY A 95 9.86 0.67 -12.16
C GLY A 95 8.96 -0.06 -13.17
N ALA A 96 9.45 -1.17 -13.71
CA ALA A 96 8.75 -1.97 -14.73
C ALA A 96 7.32 -2.40 -14.37
N PRO A 97 7.00 -2.79 -13.12
CA PRO A 97 5.61 -3.12 -12.76
C PRO A 97 4.67 -1.92 -12.86
N VAL A 98 5.15 -0.74 -12.46
CA VAL A 98 4.36 0.48 -12.48
C VAL A 98 4.14 0.97 -13.91
N SER A 99 5.19 0.94 -14.73
CA SER A 99 5.10 1.32 -16.14
C SER A 99 4.16 0.42 -16.93
N ASN A 100 4.09 -0.88 -16.63
CA ASN A 100 3.14 -1.80 -17.26
C ASN A 100 1.68 -1.44 -16.96
N ILE A 101 1.35 -1.05 -15.72
CA ILE A 101 -0.01 -0.63 -15.37
C ILE A 101 -0.37 0.68 -16.08
N ILE A 102 0.58 1.60 -16.16
CA ILE A 102 0.40 2.86 -16.88
C ILE A 102 0.18 2.61 -18.38
N GLN A 103 0.93 1.69 -18.99
CA GLN A 103 0.72 1.24 -20.39
C GLN A 103 -0.67 0.67 -20.59
N LEU A 104 -1.09 -0.23 -19.69
CA LEU A 104 -2.42 -0.83 -19.77
C LEU A 104 -3.51 0.24 -19.67
N PHE A 105 -3.38 1.18 -18.73
CA PHE A 105 -4.32 2.28 -18.60
C PHE A 105 -4.45 3.10 -19.89
N ASP A 106 -3.33 3.44 -20.53
CA ASP A 106 -3.33 4.19 -21.79
C ASP A 106 -4.01 3.41 -22.93
N ILE A 107 -3.76 2.11 -23.04
CA ILE A 107 -4.39 1.23 -24.04
C ILE A 107 -5.91 1.16 -23.84
N TYR A 108 -6.37 1.01 -22.59
CA TYR A 108 -7.79 0.86 -22.29
C TYR A 108 -8.57 2.17 -22.37
N TYR A 109 -7.91 3.30 -22.16
CA TYR A 109 -8.55 4.61 -22.07
C TYR A 109 -7.90 5.62 -23.03
N PRO A 110 -8.03 5.44 -24.36
CA PRO A 110 -7.44 6.36 -25.35
C PRO A 110 -8.01 7.78 -25.24
N TRP A 111 -9.21 7.94 -24.66
CA TRP A 111 -9.80 9.25 -24.36
C TRP A 111 -9.05 10.02 -23.27
N ALA A 112 -8.29 9.33 -22.41
CA ALA A 112 -7.55 9.94 -21.31
C ALA A 112 -6.54 10.97 -21.84
N ASN A 113 -5.91 10.70 -22.98
CA ASN A 113 -4.97 11.62 -23.61
C ASN A 113 -5.59 12.96 -24.05
N GLN A 114 -6.92 13.02 -24.19
CA GLN A 114 -7.64 14.22 -24.62
C GLN A 114 -8.28 14.97 -23.44
N HIS A 115 -8.55 14.28 -22.33
CA HIS A 115 -9.34 14.81 -21.21
C HIS A 115 -8.54 14.95 -19.92
N LEU A 116 -7.46 14.17 -19.77
CA LEU A 116 -6.55 14.35 -18.67
C LEU A 116 -5.52 15.43 -19.01
N PRO A 117 -5.14 16.25 -18.02
CA PRO A 117 -4.02 17.15 -18.17
C PRO A 117 -2.78 16.40 -18.66
N ALA A 118 -2.00 17.02 -19.54
CA ALA A 118 -0.82 16.41 -20.17
C ALA A 118 0.20 15.82 -19.18
N PHE A 119 0.19 16.25 -17.91
CA PHE A 119 1.06 15.72 -16.86
C PHE A 119 0.61 14.37 -16.26
N PHE A 120 -0.64 13.96 -16.48
CA PHE A 120 -1.15 12.63 -16.12
C PHE A 120 -1.08 11.63 -17.28
N VAL A 121 -0.71 12.11 -18.46
CA VAL A 121 -0.64 11.30 -19.67
C VAL A 121 0.79 10.79 -19.84
N PRO A 122 1.01 9.47 -19.76
CA PRO A 122 2.31 8.90 -20.11
C PRO A 122 2.63 9.18 -21.59
N LEU A 123 3.77 9.82 -21.87
CA LEU A 123 4.25 10.00 -23.23
C LEU A 123 4.96 8.72 -23.68
N GLN A 124 4.35 7.99 -24.60
CA GLN A 124 5.01 6.83 -25.21
C GLN A 124 5.99 7.31 -26.30
N ASN A 125 7.27 7.01 -26.13
CA ASN A 125 8.30 7.23 -27.13
C ASN A 125 8.20 6.17 -28.24
N ARG A 126 8.81 6.47 -29.40
CA ARG A 126 8.84 5.55 -30.56
C ARG A 126 9.56 4.21 -30.29
N ASP A 127 10.40 4.14 -29.27
CA ASP A 127 11.10 2.93 -28.85
C ASP A 127 10.28 2.07 -27.87
N GLY A 128 9.06 2.48 -27.52
CA GLY A 128 8.19 1.80 -26.55
C GLY A 128 8.47 2.18 -25.10
N SER A 129 9.45 3.04 -24.83
CA SER A 129 9.64 3.61 -23.49
C SER A 129 8.53 4.61 -23.17
N ILE A 130 8.17 4.73 -21.89
CA ILE A 130 7.22 5.73 -21.41
C ILE A 130 7.96 6.79 -20.62
N LEU A 131 7.71 8.05 -20.96
CA LEU A 131 8.10 9.21 -20.18
C LEU A 131 6.83 9.80 -19.56
N LEU A 132 6.71 9.78 -18.22
CA LEU A 132 5.77 10.68 -17.56
C LEU A 132 6.41 12.07 -17.47
N TRP A 133 5.84 13.03 -18.19
CA TRP A 133 6.28 14.43 -18.14
C TRP A 133 5.51 15.17 -17.04
N PHE A 134 6.13 15.40 -15.88
CA PHE A 134 5.60 16.31 -14.87
C PHE A 134 6.15 17.71 -15.11
N ILE A 135 5.39 18.58 -15.78
CA ILE A 135 5.63 20.02 -15.68
C ILE A 135 4.81 20.51 -14.51
N GLY A 136 5.48 20.82 -13.40
CA GLY A 136 4.87 21.62 -12.34
C GLY A 136 4.44 22.96 -12.94
N LYS A 137 3.14 23.17 -13.12
CA LYS A 137 2.62 24.51 -13.36
C LYS A 137 2.54 25.22 -12.02
N GLU A 138 3.38 26.24 -11.89
CA GLU A 138 3.24 27.30 -10.89
C GLU A 138 1.80 27.83 -10.93
N TYR A 139 1.10 27.78 -9.80
CA TYR A 139 -0.10 28.57 -9.50
C TYR A 139 0.24 29.51 -8.36
#